data_AF-A0A5K1H533-F1
#
_entry.id   AF-A0A5K1H533-F1
#
_cell.length_a   1.000
_cell.length_b   1.000
_cell.length_c   1.000
_cell.angle_alpha   90.00
_cell.angle_beta   90.00
_cell.angle_gamma   90.00
#
_symmetry.space_group_name_H-M   'P 1'
#
loop_
_entity.id
_entity.type
_entity.pdbx_description
1 polymer ?
#
loop_
_entity_poly.entity_id
_entity_poly.type
_entity_poly.pdbx_seq_one_letter_code
_entity_poly.pdbx_strand_id
1 'polypeptide(L)'
;VGKHDKMGMNMIPLKDLLPDEPKTLTLDLLKTMDANDPQNEKSRGQITLDVVYKPFKLEELASEIGEDSGEVQKAPEGTPEGGGLLVVIIHEAQDVEGKHHTNPYVRILFKGEKRKTK
;
A
#
# COMPACT_ATOMS: atom_id res chain seq x y z
N VAL A 1 6.49 -9.72 -25.49
CA VAL A 1 5.67 -9.87 -24.26
C VAL A 1 4.65 -8.74 -24.23
N GLY A 2 3.38 -9.02 -23.96
CA GLY A 2 2.30 -8.03 -24.07
C GLY A 2 2.31 -6.98 -22.95
N LYS A 3 1.55 -5.89 -23.14
CA LYS A 3 1.29 -4.89 -22.11
C LYS A 3 0.45 -5.51 -20.99
N HIS A 4 0.85 -5.32 -19.73
CA HIS A 4 0.03 -5.76 -18.59
C HIS A 4 -1.17 -4.82 -18.40
N ASP A 5 -2.37 -5.41 -18.36
CA ASP A 5 -3.60 -4.67 -18.09
C ASP A 5 -3.81 -4.44 -16.59
N LYS A 6 -4.35 -3.27 -16.26
CA LYS A 6 -4.71 -2.90 -14.88
C LYS A 6 -6.14 -3.37 -14.60
N MET A 7 -6.24 -4.46 -13.84
CA MET A 7 -7.50 -5.10 -13.42
C MET A 7 -8.30 -4.16 -12.48
N GLY A 8 -7.64 -3.60 -11.47
CA GLY A 8 -8.17 -2.55 -10.60
C GLY A 8 -7.11 -1.99 -9.65
N MET A 9 -7.52 -1.18 -8.67
CA MET A 9 -6.69 -0.68 -7.57
C MET A 9 -7.55 -0.14 -6.42
N ASN A 10 -6.92 0.09 -5.26
CA ASN A 10 -7.44 0.88 -4.16
C ASN A 10 -6.26 1.61 -3.46
N MET A 11 -6.52 2.45 -2.47
CA MET A 11 -5.52 3.20 -1.69
C MET A 11 -5.83 3.12 -0.20
N ILE A 12 -4.80 2.87 0.62
CA ILE A 12 -4.92 2.84 2.09
C ILE A 12 -4.21 4.09 2.64
N PRO A 13 -4.92 5.02 3.30
CA PRO A 13 -4.27 6.13 3.99
C PRO A 13 -3.52 5.61 5.22
N LEU A 14 -2.20 5.78 5.24
CA LEU A 14 -1.36 5.23 6.32
C LEU A 14 -1.60 5.90 7.68
N LYS A 15 -2.19 7.11 7.69
CA LYS A 15 -2.66 7.81 8.89
C LYS A 15 -3.83 7.10 9.60
N ASP A 16 -4.52 6.18 8.92
CA ASP A 16 -5.66 5.42 9.46
C ASP A 16 -5.22 4.03 9.99
N LEU A 17 -3.91 3.82 10.13
CA LEU A 17 -3.28 2.64 10.75
C LEU A 17 -2.87 2.98 12.18
N LEU A 18 -3.15 2.08 13.12
CA LEU A 18 -2.68 2.20 14.49
C LEU A 18 -1.28 1.57 14.62
N PRO A 19 -0.36 2.15 15.42
CA PRO A 19 0.95 1.56 15.69
C PRO A 19 0.84 0.15 16.31
N ASP A 20 1.67 -0.76 15.80
CA ASP A 20 1.80 -2.17 16.22
C ASP A 20 0.54 -3.05 16.15
N GLU A 21 -0.59 -2.50 15.66
CA GLU A 21 -1.86 -3.21 15.51
C GLU A 21 -2.06 -3.70 14.07
N PRO A 22 -2.21 -5.02 13.82
CA PRO A 22 -2.51 -5.54 12.49
C PRO A 22 -3.94 -5.21 12.06
N LYS A 23 -4.09 -4.59 10.88
CA LYS A 23 -5.38 -4.25 10.29
C LYS A 23 -5.63 -5.09 9.04
N THR A 24 -6.55 -6.04 9.13
CA THR A 24 -7.09 -6.77 7.98
C THR A 24 -8.04 -5.86 7.19
N LEU A 25 -7.87 -5.81 5.88
CA LEU A 25 -8.64 -5.00 4.95
C LEU A 25 -9.07 -5.85 3.76
N THR A 26 -10.37 -5.88 3.49
CA THR A 26 -10.93 -6.31 2.21
C THR A 26 -11.33 -5.05 1.44
N LEU A 27 -10.76 -4.86 0.25
CA LEU A 27 -10.91 -3.63 -0.54
C LEU A 27 -11.49 -3.95 -1.92
N ASP A 28 -12.62 -3.32 -2.24
CA ASP A 28 -13.18 -3.33 -3.59
C ASP A 28 -12.22 -2.69 -4.59
N LEU A 29 -12.06 -3.31 -5.75
CA LEU A 29 -11.11 -2.85 -6.76
C LEU A 29 -11.76 -1.84 -7.72
N LEU A 30 -11.28 -0.60 -7.68
CA LEU A 30 -11.72 0.49 -8.55
C LEU A 30 -10.89 0.57 -9.83
N LYS A 31 -11.42 1.20 -10.88
CA LYS A 31 -10.68 1.48 -12.11
C LYS A 31 -9.67 2.63 -11.94
N THR A 32 -10.05 3.73 -11.26
CA THR A 32 -9.40 5.05 -11.42
C THR A 32 -9.10 5.89 -10.17
N MET A 33 -9.63 5.59 -8.98
CA MET A 33 -9.64 6.47 -7.77
C MET A 33 -10.41 7.80 -7.93
N ASP A 34 -10.79 8.21 -9.13
CA ASP A 34 -11.77 9.28 -9.30
C ASP A 34 -13.14 8.79 -8.83
N ALA A 35 -13.64 9.36 -7.74
CA ALA A 35 -14.92 8.96 -7.14
C ALA A 35 -16.13 9.17 -8.07
N ASN A 36 -15.99 10.01 -9.11
CA ASN A 36 -17.08 10.32 -10.06
C ASN A 36 -16.97 9.56 -11.39
N ASP A 37 -15.93 8.72 -11.59
CA ASP A 37 -15.78 7.96 -12.83
C ASP A 37 -16.80 6.81 -12.91
N PRO A 38 -17.73 6.82 -13.89
CA PRO A 38 -18.75 5.77 -14.03
C PRO A 38 -18.17 4.36 -14.24
N GLN A 39 -16.89 4.23 -14.64
CA GLN A 39 -16.22 2.93 -14.77
C GLN A 39 -16.01 2.21 -13.42
N ASN A 40 -16.21 2.92 -12.30
CA ASN A 40 -16.17 2.39 -10.94
C ASN A 40 -17.51 1.78 -10.47
N GLU A 41 -18.62 2.02 -11.18
CA GLU A 41 -19.90 1.33 -10.90
C GLU A 41 -19.84 -0.17 -11.23
N LYS A 42 -18.92 -0.56 -12.12
CA LYS A 42 -18.70 -1.97 -12.45
C LYS A 42 -17.80 -2.63 -11.40
N SER A 43 -18.30 -3.67 -10.73
CA SER A 43 -17.48 -4.52 -9.86
C SER A 43 -16.31 -5.16 -10.61
N ARG A 44 -15.15 -5.23 -9.95
CA ARG A 44 -13.88 -5.77 -10.47
C ARG A 44 -13.24 -6.77 -9.50
N GLY A 45 -14.05 -7.30 -8.60
CA GLY A 45 -13.58 -8.11 -7.48
C GLY A 45 -12.98 -7.28 -6.35
N GLN A 46 -12.41 -8.00 -5.39
CA GLN A 46 -11.90 -7.48 -4.12
C GLN A 46 -10.52 -8.07 -3.81
N ILE A 47 -9.71 -7.35 -3.04
CA ILE A 47 -8.41 -7.81 -2.53
C ILE A 47 -8.41 -7.84 -1.00
N THR A 48 -7.94 -8.93 -0.40
CA THR A 48 -7.80 -9.07 1.06
C THR A 48 -6.32 -9.02 1.43
N LEU A 49 -5.97 -8.16 2.39
CA LEU A 49 -4.61 -7.98 2.87
C LEU A 49 -4.58 -7.55 4.34
N ASP A 50 -3.49 -7.88 5.05
CA ASP A 50 -3.16 -7.27 6.33
C ASP A 50 -2.12 -6.17 6.15
N VAL A 51 -2.29 -5.08 6.88
CA VAL A 51 -1.30 -4.01 6.98
C VAL A 51 -0.98 -3.72 8.44
N VAL A 52 0.31 -3.63 8.76
CA VAL A 52 0.82 -3.27 10.10
C VAL A 52 1.84 -2.14 9.95
N TYR A 53 1.67 -1.06 10.72
CA TYR A 53 2.70 -0.05 10.90
C TYR A 53 3.40 -0.30 12.24
N LYS A 54 4.72 -0.50 12.22
CA LYS A 54 5.55 -0.64 13.41
C LYS A 54 6.49 0.56 13.52
N PRO A 55 6.27 1.52 14.43
CA PRO A 55 7.22 2.61 14.63
C PRO A 55 8.57 2.06 15.08
N PHE A 56 9.66 2.70 14.67
CA PHE A 56 10.97 2.41 15.27
C PHE A 56 11.04 3.05 16.66
N LYS A 57 11.70 2.37 17.59
CA LYS A 57 11.92 2.95 18.92
C LYS A 57 13.00 4.02 18.85
N LEU A 58 12.96 4.96 19.80
CA LEU A 58 13.91 6.08 19.82
C LEU A 58 15.36 5.58 19.99
N GLU A 59 15.56 4.50 20.74
CA GLU A 59 16.88 3.87 20.93
C GLU A 59 17.40 3.19 19.65
N GLU A 60 16.51 2.68 18.79
CA GLU A 60 16.86 2.06 17.51
C GLU A 60 17.31 3.14 16.50
N LEU A 61 16.54 4.24 16.41
CA LEU A 61 16.87 5.42 15.58
C LEU A 61 18.20 6.07 15.96
N ALA A 62 18.49 6.18 17.27
CA ALA A 62 19.74 6.75 17.77
C ALA A 62 20.99 5.92 17.39
N SER A 63 20.82 4.65 16.98
CA SER A 63 21.93 3.78 16.57
C SER A 63 22.28 3.85 15.08
N GLU A 64 21.33 4.27 14.22
CA GLU A 64 21.55 4.38 12.77
C GLU A 64 21.87 5.82 12.32
N ILE A 65 21.40 6.83 13.05
CA ILE A 65 21.64 8.24 12.74
C ILE A 65 22.99 8.68 13.33
N GLY A 66 24.07 8.41 12.60
CA GLY A 66 25.33 9.15 12.78
C GLY A 66 25.14 10.65 12.53
N GLU A 67 26.04 11.47 13.06
CA GLU A 67 25.91 12.94 13.24
C GLU A 67 25.90 13.80 11.94
N ASP A 68 25.41 13.29 10.81
CA ASP A 68 25.39 13.99 9.50
C ASP A 68 23.94 14.20 9.01
N SER A 69 23.21 15.09 9.68
CA SER A 69 21.80 15.40 9.43
C SER A 69 21.58 16.36 8.25
N GLY A 70 22.00 15.93 7.05
CA GLY A 70 21.70 16.62 5.81
C GLY A 70 20.19 16.67 5.50
N GLU A 71 19.64 17.89 5.41
CA GLU A 71 18.28 18.24 4.95
C GLU A 71 17.18 17.17 5.09
N VAL A 72 16.82 16.83 6.34
CA VAL A 72 15.62 16.01 6.60
C VAL A 72 14.39 16.79 6.13
N GLN A 73 13.80 16.36 5.01
CA GLN A 73 12.56 16.95 4.47
C GLN A 73 11.48 16.96 5.56
N LYS A 74 10.99 18.16 5.90
CA LYS A 74 10.00 18.33 6.97
C LYS A 74 8.77 17.48 6.67
N ALA A 75 8.49 16.54 7.57
CA ALA A 75 7.38 15.62 7.41
C ALA A 75 6.03 16.36 7.36
N PRO A 76 5.04 15.87 6.59
CA PRO A 76 3.69 16.41 6.60
C PRO A 76 3.07 16.40 8.01
N GLU A 77 2.19 17.36 8.29
CA GLU A 77 1.46 17.45 9.55
C GLU A 77 0.71 16.14 9.86
N GLY A 78 0.83 15.66 11.10
CA GLY A 78 0.29 14.36 11.52
C GLY A 78 1.18 13.15 11.21
N THR A 79 2.38 13.33 10.63
CA THR A 79 3.39 12.24 10.59
C THR A 79 3.97 12.05 12.00
N PRO A 80 4.02 10.82 12.54
CA PRO A 80 4.68 10.54 13.82
C PRO A 80 6.15 10.98 13.85
N GLU A 81 6.66 11.35 15.02
CA GLU A 81 8.08 11.62 15.20
C GLU A 81 8.88 10.33 15.11
N GLY A 82 9.49 10.07 13.94
CA GLY A 82 10.38 8.94 13.71
C GLY A 82 10.12 8.17 12.42
N GLY A 83 10.88 7.09 12.24
CA GLY A 83 10.70 6.12 11.17
C GLY A 83 9.78 4.96 11.57
N GLY A 84 9.67 3.96 10.71
CA GLY A 84 9.03 2.70 11.05
C GLY A 84 8.93 1.74 9.87
N LEU A 85 8.63 0.48 10.18
CA LEU A 85 8.42 -0.59 9.22
C LEU A 85 6.92 -0.69 8.85
N LEU A 86 6.63 -0.59 7.56
CA LEU A 86 5.31 -0.94 7.01
C LEU A 86 5.34 -2.40 6.53
N VAL A 87 4.59 -3.27 7.20
CA VAL A 87 4.39 -4.66 6.80
C VAL A 87 3.09 -4.77 6.02
N VAL A 88 3.13 -5.35 4.83
CA VAL A 88 1.96 -5.59 3.97
C VAL A 88 1.94 -7.08 3.60
N ILE A 89 0.90 -7.79 4.02
CA ILE A 89 0.68 -9.21 3.72
C ILE A 89 -0.52 -9.31 2.79
N ILE A 90 -0.28 -9.67 1.54
CA ILE A 90 -1.35 -9.89 0.57
C ILE A 90 -1.80 -11.34 0.70
N HIS A 91 -3.08 -11.56 1.02
CA HIS A 91 -3.65 -12.90 1.15
C HIS A 91 -4.13 -13.41 -0.21
N GLU A 92 -5.12 -12.73 -0.79
CA GLU A 92 -5.79 -13.16 -2.02
C GLU A 92 -6.54 -12.01 -2.69
N ALA A 93 -6.99 -12.25 -3.92
CA ALA A 93 -7.99 -11.43 -4.58
C ALA A 93 -9.05 -12.32 -5.23
N GLN A 94 -10.32 -11.96 -5.08
CA GLN A 94 -11.48 -12.71 -5.53
C GLN A 94 -12.23 -11.94 -6.62
N ASP A 95 -12.88 -12.64 -7.56
CA ASP A 95 -13.68 -12.09 -8.67
C ASP A 95 -12.99 -11.02 -9.53
N VAL A 96 -11.66 -11.08 -9.61
CA VAL A 96 -10.84 -10.15 -10.39
C VAL A 96 -11.04 -10.33 -11.90
N GLU A 97 -11.21 -9.23 -12.63
CA GLU A 97 -11.43 -9.27 -14.08
C GLU A 97 -10.29 -9.97 -14.84
N GLY A 98 -10.60 -11.09 -15.49
CA GLY A 98 -9.71 -11.79 -16.41
C GLY A 98 -10.42 -12.19 -17.70
N LYS A 99 -9.68 -12.23 -18.81
CA LYS A 99 -10.17 -12.77 -20.09
C LYS A 99 -9.78 -14.24 -20.22
N HIS A 100 -8.66 -14.50 -20.87
CA HIS A 100 -8.11 -15.83 -21.07
C HIS A 100 -6.62 -15.81 -20.71
N HIS A 101 -6.14 -16.88 -20.07
CA HIS A 101 -4.73 -17.08 -19.72
C HIS A 101 -4.15 -15.91 -18.90
N THR A 102 -4.84 -15.53 -17.83
CA THR A 102 -4.39 -14.47 -16.91
C THR A 102 -3.37 -14.99 -15.91
N ASN A 103 -2.30 -14.21 -15.70
CA ASN A 103 -1.40 -14.34 -14.57
C ASN A 103 -1.49 -13.06 -13.71
N PRO A 104 -2.46 -12.98 -12.77
CA PRO A 104 -2.66 -11.79 -11.95
C PRO A 104 -1.53 -11.63 -10.94
N TYR A 105 -1.09 -10.40 -10.73
CA TYR A 105 -0.11 -10.06 -9.70
C TYR A 105 -0.48 -8.71 -9.08
N VAL A 106 -0.16 -8.52 -7.80
CA VAL A 106 -0.40 -7.26 -7.09
C VAL A 106 0.81 -6.36 -7.24
N ARG A 107 0.59 -5.05 -7.38
CA ARG A 107 1.65 -4.03 -7.41
C ARG A 107 1.41 -2.96 -6.35
N ILE A 108 2.30 -2.91 -5.36
CA ILE A 108 2.31 -1.90 -4.29
C ILE A 108 3.10 -0.68 -4.79
N LEU A 109 2.62 0.53 -4.46
CA LEU A 109 3.33 1.79 -4.65
C LEU A 109 3.39 2.53 -3.31
N PHE A 110 4.59 2.77 -2.79
CA PHE A 110 4.81 3.47 -1.51
C PHE A 110 5.94 4.49 -1.68
N LYS A 111 5.67 5.78 -1.44
CA LYS A 111 6.64 6.89 -1.61
C LYS A 111 7.45 6.84 -2.94
N GLY A 112 6.83 6.34 -4.02
CA GLY A 112 7.47 6.16 -5.33
C GLY A 112 8.12 4.80 -5.56
N GLU A 113 8.47 4.06 -4.51
CA GLU A 113 8.95 2.68 -4.59
C GLU A 113 7.84 1.74 -5.07
N LYS A 114 8.18 0.81 -5.96
CA LYS A 114 7.24 -0.17 -6.55
C LYS A 114 7.66 -1.58 -6.21
N ARG A 115 6.80 -2.32 -5.51
CA ARG A 115 6.95 -3.77 -5.29
C ARG A 115 5.86 -4.53 -6.02
N LYS A 116 6.11 -5.79 -6.35
CA LYS A 116 5.12 -6.69 -6.95
C LYS A 116 5.21 -8.09 -6.35
N THR A 117 4.09 -8.83 -6.38
CA THR A 117 4.11 -10.28 -6.12
C THR A 117 4.79 -11.04 -7.26
N LYS A 118 4.95 -12.34 -7.07
CA LYS A 118 5.24 -13.28 -8.17
C LYS A 118 4.10 -13.25 -9.21
#